data_AF-A0A838NGP2-F1
#
_entry.id   AF-A0A838NGP2-F1
#
_cell.length_a   1.000
_cell.length_b   1.000
_cell.length_c   1.000
_cell.angle_alpha   90.00
_cell.angle_beta   90.00
_cell.angle_gamma   90.00
#
_symmetry.space_group_name_H-M   'P 1'
#
loop_
_entity.id
_entity.type
_entity.pdbx_description
1 polymer ?
#
loop_
_entity_poly.entity_id
_entity_poly.type
_entity_poly.pdbx_seq_one_letter_code
_entity_poly.pdbx_strand_id
1 'polypeptide(L)'
;MSERPRLRADLVLVQQTYRGEQSFIVKDPSTRKYFRFRPVEIAVMQSLDGRRTVAEAAAALVDQGLKVSAAVVESFAEKLKTMGLAERTVRESSVLLMERLRAQRRARLRTGPFKGDILRLRWSVGDPDRFMNRTLPYLRFFFSRGFLVVSVALFATYLVILGLKWPQFVDAMSDVYLLRASLRDYAFLWAATTVIIAVHELAHGYTCKHFGGEVHEIGVMMFYFDLAFFCNVNDA
;
A
#
# COMPACT_ATOMS: atom_id res chain seq x y z
N MET A 1 34.46 -11.46 -17.48
CA MET A 1 33.49 -12.22 -16.66
C MET A 1 32.21 -12.32 -17.47
N SER A 2 31.77 -13.52 -17.83
CA SER A 2 30.64 -13.75 -18.75
C SER A 2 29.34 -13.99 -17.97
N GLU A 3 28.97 -13.05 -17.10
CA GLU A 3 27.71 -13.17 -16.37
C GLU A 3 26.55 -12.78 -17.28
N ARG A 4 25.51 -13.62 -17.31
CA ARG A 4 24.29 -13.44 -18.11
C ARG A 4 23.12 -13.21 -17.15
N PRO A 5 22.99 -12.00 -16.58
CA PRO A 5 21.91 -11.68 -15.66
C PRO A 5 20.56 -11.83 -16.37
N ARG A 6 19.59 -12.40 -15.65
CA ARG A 6 18.22 -12.57 -16.13
C ARG A 6 17.26 -11.87 -15.18
N LEU A 7 16.34 -11.08 -15.73
CA LEU A 7 15.26 -10.50 -14.94
C LEU A 7 14.28 -11.61 -14.49
N ARG A 8 13.74 -11.50 -13.28
CA ARG A 8 12.71 -12.43 -12.80
C ARG A 8 11.46 -12.36 -13.66
N ALA A 9 10.92 -13.52 -14.04
CA ALA A 9 9.76 -13.63 -14.91
C ALA A 9 8.42 -13.30 -14.24
N ASP A 10 8.36 -13.21 -12.91
CA ASP A 10 7.12 -12.94 -12.16
C ASP A 10 6.85 -11.45 -11.93
N LEU A 11 7.71 -10.55 -12.41
CA LEU A 11 7.54 -9.12 -12.25
C LEU A 11 6.46 -8.57 -13.19
N VAL A 12 5.52 -7.81 -12.62
CA VAL A 12 4.49 -7.12 -13.40
C VAL A 12 4.95 -5.70 -13.67
N LEU A 13 5.07 -5.34 -14.95
CA LEU A 13 5.40 -3.99 -15.39
C LEU A 13 4.13 -3.24 -15.75
N VAL A 14 3.88 -2.13 -15.07
CA VAL A 14 2.76 -1.23 -15.37
C VAL A 14 3.33 0.12 -15.82
N GLN A 15 2.97 0.55 -17.02
CA GLN A 15 3.33 1.88 -17.51
C GLN A 15 2.41 2.92 -16.86
N GLN A 16 2.99 3.97 -16.28
CA GLN A 16 2.25 5.11 -15.72
C GLN A 16 2.88 6.42 -16.18
N THR A 17 2.03 7.36 -16.59
CA THR A 17 2.49 8.73 -16.88
C THR A 17 2.41 9.53 -15.59
N TYR A 18 3.55 9.94 -15.04
CA TYR A 18 3.61 10.72 -13.80
C TYR A 18 4.16 12.12 -14.12
N ARG A 19 3.37 13.16 -13.86
CA ARG A 19 3.73 14.57 -14.13
C ARG A 19 4.17 14.85 -15.58
N GLY A 20 3.59 14.16 -16.55
CA GLY A 20 3.93 14.32 -17.98
C GLY A 20 5.18 13.57 -18.43
N GLU A 21 5.91 12.91 -17.52
CA GLU A 21 7.02 12.02 -17.86
C GLU A 21 6.56 10.55 -17.82
N GLN A 22 7.04 9.74 -18.77
CA GLN A 22 6.77 8.31 -18.77
C GLN A 22 7.56 7.64 -17.64
N SER A 23 6.86 6.94 -16.75
CA SER A 23 7.46 6.15 -15.68
C SER A 23 6.89 4.74 -15.70
N PHE A 24 7.66 3.78 -15.21
CA PHE A 24 7.22 2.39 -15.12
C PHE A 24 7.26 1.94 -13.67
N ILE A 25 6.18 1.32 -13.21
CA ILE A 25 6.10 0.70 -11.89
C ILE A 25 6.28 -0.80 -12.08
N VAL A 26 7.24 -1.36 -11.37
CA VAL A 26 7.50 -2.79 -11.29
C VAL A 26 6.94 -3.29 -9.96
N LYS A 27 5.89 -4.10 -10.02
CA LYS A 27 5.30 -4.80 -8.87
C LYS A 27 6.02 -6.14 -8.69
N ASP A 28 6.63 -6.34 -7.52
CA ASP A 28 7.14 -7.65 -7.10
C ASP A 28 6.03 -8.39 -6.34
N PRO A 29 5.41 -9.44 -6.92
CA PRO A 29 4.31 -10.17 -6.27
C PRO A 29 4.78 -10.97 -5.04
N SER A 30 6.06 -11.29 -4.95
CA SER A 30 6.61 -12.08 -3.84
C SER A 30 6.88 -11.25 -2.59
N THR A 31 7.33 -10.00 -2.75
CA THR A 31 7.63 -9.10 -1.62
C THR A 31 6.59 -8.00 -1.43
N ARG A 32 5.62 -7.87 -2.36
CA ARG A 32 4.58 -6.83 -2.39
C ARG A 32 5.16 -5.42 -2.37
N LYS A 33 6.35 -5.26 -2.94
CA LYS A 33 7.04 -3.97 -3.06
C LYS A 33 6.85 -3.39 -4.45
N TYR A 34 6.71 -2.07 -4.47
CA TYR A 34 6.61 -1.27 -5.67
C TYR A 34 7.93 -0.55 -5.91
N PHE A 35 8.47 -0.70 -7.11
CA PHE A 35 9.67 0.01 -7.53
C PHE A 35 9.32 0.87 -8.75
N ARG A 36 9.75 2.14 -8.72
CA ARG A 36 9.57 3.06 -9.84
C ARG A 36 10.86 3.14 -10.63
N PHE A 37 10.75 2.98 -11.95
CA PHE A 37 11.85 3.06 -12.89
C PHE A 37 11.54 4.08 -14.01
N ARG A 38 12.62 4.60 -14.59
CA ARG A 38 12.60 5.46 -15.78
C ARG A 38 12.59 4.60 -17.06
N PRO A 39 12.21 5.16 -18.22
CA PRO A 39 12.18 4.42 -19.48
C PRO A 39 13.53 3.80 -19.86
N VAL A 40 14.62 4.54 -19.63
CA VAL A 40 15.99 4.05 -19.87
C VAL A 40 16.32 2.84 -18.98
N GLU A 41 15.89 2.88 -17.72
CA GLU A 41 16.11 1.78 -16.78
C GLU A 41 15.31 0.54 -17.18
N ILE A 42 14.09 0.70 -17.68
CA ILE A 42 13.30 -0.42 -18.22
C ILE A 42 13.92 -1.01 -19.48
N ALA A 43 14.46 -0.20 -20.38
CA ALA A 43 15.17 -0.70 -21.56
C ALA A 43 16.37 -1.57 -21.14
N VAL A 44 17.12 -1.14 -20.12
CA VAL A 44 18.18 -1.95 -19.52
C VAL A 44 17.59 -3.23 -18.92
N MET A 45 16.53 -3.17 -18.10
CA MET A 45 15.90 -4.36 -17.50
C MET A 45 15.45 -5.38 -18.54
N GLN A 46 14.82 -4.92 -19.63
CA GLN A 46 14.34 -5.78 -20.73
C GLN A 46 15.48 -6.40 -21.54
N SER A 47 16.66 -5.76 -21.57
CA SER A 47 17.85 -6.32 -22.22
C SER A 47 18.52 -7.45 -21.42
N LEU A 48 18.21 -7.59 -20.12
CA LEU A 48 18.74 -8.64 -19.23
C LEU A 48 17.89 -9.92 -19.34
N ASP A 49 18.00 -10.61 -20.47
CA ASP A 49 17.22 -11.80 -20.82
C ASP A 49 17.87 -13.14 -20.41
N GLY A 50 19.08 -13.11 -19.84
CA GLY A 50 19.88 -14.28 -19.50
C GLY A 50 20.58 -14.95 -20.69
N ARG A 51 20.45 -14.40 -21.91
CA ARG A 51 21.13 -14.90 -23.12
C ARG A 51 22.35 -14.04 -23.45
N ARG A 52 22.22 -12.72 -23.29
CA ARG A 52 23.29 -11.75 -23.56
C ARG A 52 24.17 -11.55 -22.35
N THR A 53 25.46 -11.33 -22.59
CA THR A 53 26.37 -10.80 -21.57
C THR A 53 26.09 -9.32 -21.33
N VAL A 54 26.53 -8.78 -20.19
CA VAL A 54 26.38 -7.35 -19.85
C VAL A 54 26.99 -6.44 -20.93
N ALA A 55 28.12 -6.85 -21.52
CA ALA A 55 28.78 -6.11 -22.60
C ALA A 55 27.95 -6.11 -23.90
N GLU A 56 27.36 -7.26 -24.27
CA GLU A 56 26.48 -7.39 -25.44
C GLU A 56 25.15 -6.64 -25.25
N ALA A 57 24.60 -6.66 -24.03
CA ALA A 57 23.41 -5.89 -23.68
C ALA A 57 23.67 -4.38 -23.77
N ALA A 58 24.82 -3.91 -23.27
CA ALA A 58 25.22 -2.51 -23.39
C ALA A 58 25.42 -2.09 -24.85
N ALA A 59 26.08 -2.92 -25.67
CA ALA A 59 26.25 -2.66 -27.10
C ALA A 59 24.90 -2.55 -27.82
N ALA A 60 23.96 -3.47 -27.55
CA ALA A 60 22.62 -3.41 -28.14
C ALA A 60 21.82 -2.17 -27.73
N LEU A 61 22.00 -1.67 -26.50
CA LEU A 61 21.36 -0.44 -26.03
C LEU A 61 21.98 0.81 -26.67
N VAL A 62 23.29 0.81 -26.90
CA VAL A 62 23.99 1.87 -27.64
C VAL A 62 23.52 1.94 -29.09
N ASP A 63 23.34 0.79 -29.74
CA ASP A 63 22.78 0.71 -31.10
C ASP A 63 21.34 1.24 -31.19
N GLN A 64 20.59 1.15 -30.10
CA GLN A 64 19.25 1.74 -29.96
C GLN A 64 19.26 3.25 -29.64
N GLY A 65 20.45 3.87 -29.58
CA GLY A 65 20.63 5.31 -29.34
C GLY A 65 20.70 5.71 -27.86
N LEU A 66 20.79 4.75 -26.93
CA LEU A 66 20.92 5.05 -25.50
C LEU A 66 22.40 5.19 -25.10
N LYS A 67 22.73 6.29 -24.41
CA LYS A 67 24.09 6.53 -23.89
C LYS A 67 24.33 5.76 -22.59
N VAL A 68 24.50 4.44 -22.67
CA VAL A 68 24.75 3.57 -21.50
C VAL A 68 26.06 2.81 -21.69
N SER A 69 26.94 2.83 -20.68
CA SER A 69 28.18 2.07 -20.70
C SER A 69 28.01 0.68 -20.07
N ALA A 70 28.88 -0.27 -20.43
CA ALA A 70 28.85 -1.62 -19.87
C ALA A 70 28.95 -1.63 -18.33
N ALA A 71 29.77 -0.74 -17.74
CA ALA A 71 29.89 -0.58 -16.29
C ALA A 71 28.58 -0.09 -15.63
N VAL A 72 27.81 0.76 -16.31
CA VAL A 72 26.50 1.21 -15.80
C VAL A 72 25.49 0.06 -15.85
N VAL A 73 25.47 -0.73 -16.93
CA VAL A 73 24.61 -1.93 -17.00
C VAL A 73 24.99 -2.95 -15.92
N GLU A 74 26.27 -3.17 -15.67
CA GLU A 74 26.77 -4.09 -14.65
C GLU A 74 26.34 -3.65 -13.24
N SER A 75 26.61 -2.40 -12.87
CA SER A 75 26.21 -1.85 -11.56
C SER A 75 24.69 -1.84 -11.38
N PHE A 76 23.93 -1.61 -12.44
CA PHE A 76 22.48 -1.68 -12.41
C PHE A 76 21.97 -3.11 -12.25
N ALA A 77 22.57 -4.09 -12.93
CA ALA A 77 22.27 -5.51 -12.75
C ALA A 77 22.55 -5.97 -11.31
N GLU A 78 23.67 -5.55 -10.71
CA GLU A 78 23.98 -5.81 -9.30
C GLU A 78 22.97 -5.15 -8.33
N LYS A 79 22.51 -3.95 -8.65
CA LYS A 79 21.46 -3.27 -7.88
C LYS A 79 20.13 -4.03 -7.98
N LEU A 80 19.73 -4.48 -9.16
CA LEU A 80 18.52 -5.29 -9.38
C LEU A 80 18.60 -6.62 -8.64
N LYS A 81 19.76 -7.28 -8.66
CA LYS A 81 20.05 -8.46 -7.84
C LYS A 81 19.81 -8.14 -6.37
N THR A 82 20.41 -7.06 -5.84
CA THR A 82 20.29 -6.66 -4.42
C THR A 82 18.85 -6.36 -4.01
N MET A 83 18.07 -5.75 -4.90
CA MET A 83 16.63 -5.52 -4.70
C MET A 83 15.78 -6.79 -4.81
N GLY A 84 16.33 -7.89 -5.34
CA GLY A 84 15.63 -9.17 -5.52
C GLY A 84 14.81 -9.25 -6.81
N LEU A 85 15.08 -8.38 -7.79
CA LEU A 85 14.36 -8.26 -9.07
C LEU A 85 15.02 -9.07 -10.20
N ALA A 86 16.31 -9.44 -10.07
CA ALA A 86 17.01 -10.31 -11.02
C ALA A 86 17.16 -11.73 -10.46
N GLU A 87 17.10 -12.75 -11.33
CA GLU A 87 17.44 -14.13 -11.01
C GLU A 87 18.89 -14.19 -10.55
N ARG A 88 19.09 -14.79 -9.38
CA ARG A 88 20.40 -15.01 -8.77
C ARG A 88 20.75 -16.48 -8.87
N THR A 89 22.04 -16.78 -8.92
CA THR A 89 22.50 -18.17 -8.92
C THR A 89 22.01 -18.90 -7.65
N VAL A 90 21.83 -20.23 -7.71
CA VAL A 90 21.34 -21.04 -6.59
C VAL A 90 22.21 -20.85 -5.32
N ARG A 91 23.51 -20.65 -5.52
CA ARG A 91 24.49 -20.42 -4.45
C ARG A 91 24.29 -19.07 -3.75
N GLU A 92 24.09 -17.99 -4.50
CA GLU A 92 23.81 -16.65 -3.97
C GLU A 92 22.45 -16.59 -3.26
N SER A 93 21.45 -17.24 -3.83
CA SER A 93 20.09 -17.33 -3.25
C SER A 93 20.10 -18.04 -1.90
N SER A 94 20.91 -19.08 -1.75
CA SER A 94 21.04 -19.84 -0.49
C SER A 94 21.74 -19.03 0.61
N VAL A 95 22.81 -18.29 0.27
CA VAL A 95 23.53 -17.43 1.22
C VAL A 95 22.64 -16.31 1.72
N LEU A 96 21.92 -15.63 0.83
CA LEU A 96 20.99 -14.57 1.21
C LEU A 96 19.76 -15.06 1.97
N LEU A 97 19.24 -16.26 1.66
CA LEU A 97 18.17 -16.86 2.45
C LEU A 97 18.65 -17.08 3.89
N MET A 98 19.87 -17.58 4.07
CA MET A 98 20.47 -17.75 5.39
C MET A 98 20.71 -16.41 6.10
N GLU A 99 21.16 -15.37 5.39
CA GLU A 99 21.28 -14.04 5.95
C GLU A 99 19.93 -13.43 6.33
N ARG A 100 18.91 -13.57 5.49
CA ARG A 100 17.54 -13.12 5.76
C ARG A 100 16.94 -13.86 6.95
N LEU A 101 17.11 -15.18 7.02
CA LEU A 101 16.66 -15.98 8.17
C LEU A 101 17.40 -15.56 9.46
N ARG A 102 18.71 -15.29 9.38
CA ARG A 102 19.48 -14.76 10.52
C ARG A 102 19.05 -13.35 10.91
N ALA A 103 18.76 -12.49 9.94
CA ALA A 103 18.26 -11.13 10.18
C ALA A 103 16.84 -11.15 10.75
N GLN A 104 15.95 -12.01 10.27
CA GLN A 104 14.61 -12.23 10.83
C GLN A 104 14.68 -12.81 12.24
N ARG A 105 15.55 -13.80 12.50
CA ARG A 105 15.77 -14.32 13.86
C ARG A 105 16.29 -13.22 14.78
N ARG A 106 17.28 -12.42 14.33
CA ARG A 106 17.81 -11.28 15.10
C ARG A 106 16.78 -10.17 15.31
N ALA A 107 15.94 -9.89 14.32
CA ALA A 107 14.84 -8.94 14.43
C ALA A 107 13.80 -9.43 15.44
N ARG A 108 13.35 -10.69 15.33
CA ARG A 108 12.43 -11.33 16.28
C ARG A 108 12.97 -11.33 17.71
N LEU A 109 14.28 -11.54 17.89
CA LEU A 109 14.96 -11.49 19.18
C LEU A 109 15.13 -10.05 19.72
N ARG A 110 15.23 -9.03 18.85
CA ARG A 110 15.29 -7.60 19.24
C ARG A 110 13.91 -6.95 19.42
N THR A 111 12.87 -7.53 18.84
CA THR A 111 11.48 -7.12 19.04
C THR A 111 10.87 -7.97 20.15
N GLY A 112 11.10 -7.57 21.40
CA GLY A 112 10.20 -7.99 22.48
C GLY A 112 8.75 -7.57 22.16
N PRO A 113 7.74 -8.20 22.76
CA PRO A 113 6.32 -7.95 22.47
C PRO A 113 5.86 -6.50 22.72
N PHE A 114 6.70 -5.68 23.38
CA PHE A 114 6.40 -4.30 23.80
C PHE A 114 7.35 -3.28 23.15
N LYS A 115 7.45 -3.30 21.82
CA LYS A 115 8.14 -2.25 21.05
C LYS A 115 7.24 -1.59 20.01
N GLY A 116 5.94 -1.51 20.30
CA GLY A 116 5.13 -0.40 19.83
C GLY A 116 5.23 0.70 20.87
N ASP A 117 5.42 1.94 20.44
CA ASP A 117 4.95 3.09 21.22
C ASP A 117 3.57 2.71 21.77
N ILE A 118 3.28 2.84 23.07
CA ILE A 118 1.93 2.54 23.61
C ILE A 118 0.87 3.35 22.85
N LEU A 119 1.30 4.48 22.28
CA LEU A 119 0.54 5.40 21.43
C LEU A 119 0.47 5.00 19.94
N ARG A 120 1.01 3.83 19.57
CA ARG A 120 1.12 3.33 18.19
C ARG A 120 1.09 1.81 18.10
N LEU A 121 0.18 1.17 18.84
CA LEU A 121 -0.07 -0.27 18.64
C LEU A 121 -0.82 -0.48 17.33
N ARG A 122 -0.18 -1.14 16.38
CA ARG A 122 -0.77 -1.59 15.12
C ARG A 122 -1.08 -3.08 15.23
N TRP A 123 -2.36 -3.43 15.29
CA TRP A 123 -2.83 -4.80 15.16
C TRP A 123 -3.27 -5.04 13.72
N SER A 124 -2.49 -5.81 12.96
CA SER A 124 -2.93 -6.32 11.66
C SER A 124 -3.85 -7.52 11.90
N VAL A 125 -5.10 -7.44 11.44
CA VAL A 125 -6.13 -8.47 11.67
C VAL A 125 -5.98 -9.65 10.68
N GLY A 126 -5.06 -9.53 9.71
CA GLY A 126 -4.76 -10.56 8.72
C GLY A 126 -4.97 -10.06 7.30
N ASP A 127 -5.07 -10.99 6.36
CA ASP A 127 -5.32 -10.74 4.94
C ASP A 127 -6.85 -10.77 4.67
N PRO A 128 -7.53 -9.60 4.60
CA PRO A 128 -8.97 -9.53 4.43
C PRO A 128 -9.40 -9.77 2.98
N ASP A 129 -8.45 -9.97 2.06
CA ASP A 129 -8.68 -9.92 0.61
C ASP A 129 -9.77 -10.91 0.16
N ARG A 130 -9.74 -12.13 0.70
CA ARG A 130 -10.74 -13.18 0.42
C ARG A 130 -12.12 -12.85 0.98
N PHE A 131 -12.18 -12.33 2.21
CA PHE A 131 -13.44 -11.98 2.85
C PHE A 131 -14.11 -10.84 2.08
N MET A 132 -13.35 -9.79 1.77
CA MET A 132 -13.84 -8.63 1.02
C MET A 132 -14.25 -9.00 -0.40
N ASN A 133 -13.50 -9.88 -1.10
CA ASN A 133 -13.91 -10.39 -2.41
C ASN A 133 -15.26 -11.11 -2.36
N ARG A 134 -15.55 -11.83 -1.26
CA ARG A 134 -16.82 -12.56 -1.09
C ARG A 134 -17.98 -11.63 -0.74
N THR A 135 -17.74 -10.56 0.02
CA THR A 135 -18.78 -9.61 0.45
C THR A 135 -19.01 -8.48 -0.56
N LEU A 136 -18.03 -8.17 -1.40
CA LEU A 136 -18.10 -7.12 -2.41
C LEU A 136 -19.35 -7.21 -3.31
N PRO A 137 -19.78 -8.38 -3.82
CA PRO A 137 -20.99 -8.47 -4.65
C PRO A 137 -22.25 -7.96 -3.95
N TYR A 138 -22.41 -8.23 -2.65
CA TYR A 138 -23.55 -7.76 -1.86
C TYR A 138 -23.50 -6.26 -1.60
N LEU A 139 -22.29 -5.69 -1.56
CA LEU A 139 -22.05 -4.26 -1.33
C LEU A 139 -22.00 -3.45 -2.63
N ARG A 140 -22.14 -4.06 -3.81
CA ARG A 140 -22.18 -3.34 -5.10
C ARG A 140 -23.32 -2.31 -5.17
N PHE A 141 -24.39 -2.52 -4.42
CA PHE A 141 -25.49 -1.56 -4.31
C PHE A 141 -25.03 -0.18 -3.82
N PHE A 142 -24.03 -0.11 -2.93
CA PHE A 142 -23.46 1.15 -2.45
C PHE A 142 -22.82 1.99 -3.57
N PHE A 143 -22.37 1.35 -4.65
CA PHE A 143 -21.78 2.03 -5.81
C PHE A 143 -22.81 2.35 -6.91
N SER A 144 -24.10 2.09 -6.65
CA SER A 144 -25.18 2.41 -7.60
C SER A 144 -25.51 3.91 -7.59
N ARG A 145 -25.96 4.43 -8.75
CA ARG A 145 -26.43 5.83 -8.86
C ARG A 145 -27.61 6.13 -7.92
N GLY A 146 -28.49 5.14 -7.71
CA GLY A 146 -29.62 5.27 -6.78
C GLY A 146 -29.16 5.48 -5.34
N PHE A 147 -28.20 4.68 -4.87
CA PHE A 147 -27.62 4.86 -3.54
C PHE A 147 -26.98 6.22 -3.39
N LEU A 148 -26.19 6.67 -4.39
CA LEU A 148 -25.56 7.99 -4.37
C LEU A 148 -26.59 9.12 -4.20
N VAL A 149 -27.68 9.10 -4.98
CA VAL A 149 -28.74 10.12 -4.90
C VAL A 149 -29.40 10.12 -3.52
N VAL A 150 -29.71 8.93 -2.99
CA VAL A 150 -30.28 8.79 -1.63
C VAL A 150 -29.31 9.31 -0.56
N SER A 151 -28.02 8.97 -0.65
CA SER A 151 -27.01 9.47 0.27
C SER A 151 -26.90 10.99 0.23
N VAL A 152 -26.86 11.60 -0.96
CA VAL A 152 -26.83 13.06 -1.12
C VAL A 152 -28.08 13.71 -0.53
N ALA A 153 -29.27 13.13 -0.75
CA ALA A 153 -30.50 13.62 -0.16
C ALA A 153 -30.50 13.53 1.37
N LEU A 154 -29.98 12.44 1.94
CA LEU A 154 -29.83 12.27 3.38
C LEU A 154 -28.84 13.27 3.98
N PHE A 155 -27.69 13.50 3.33
CA PHE A 155 -26.73 14.52 3.74
C PHE A 155 -27.33 15.93 3.69
N ALA A 156 -28.06 16.27 2.62
CA ALA A 156 -28.74 17.55 2.51
C ALA A 156 -29.78 17.73 3.64
N THR A 157 -30.56 16.69 3.94
CA THR A 157 -31.52 16.69 5.05
C THR A 157 -30.82 16.91 6.39
N TYR A 158 -29.70 16.21 6.62
CA TYR A 158 -28.88 16.39 7.82
C TYR A 158 -28.37 17.83 7.96
N LEU A 159 -27.87 18.44 6.88
CA LEU A 159 -27.39 19.83 6.89
C LEU A 159 -28.52 20.82 7.20
N VAL A 160 -29.73 20.58 6.68
CA VAL A 160 -30.91 21.40 7.01
C VAL A 160 -31.26 21.28 8.50
N ILE A 161 -31.30 20.07 9.05
CA ILE A 161 -31.58 19.84 10.47
C ILE A 161 -30.50 20.51 11.33
N LEU A 162 -29.23 20.39 10.95
CA LEU A 162 -28.11 21.01 11.65
C LEU A 162 -28.22 22.54 11.65
N GLY A 163 -28.61 23.14 10.52
CA GLY A 163 -28.85 24.59 10.42
C GLY A 163 -30.02 25.04 11.30
N LEU A 164 -31.13 24.28 11.31
CA LEU A 164 -32.30 24.57 12.15
C LEU A 164 -32.01 24.39 13.65
N LYS A 165 -31.10 23.47 13.99
CA LYS A 165 -30.69 23.16 15.37
C LYS A 165 -29.34 23.74 15.74
N TRP A 166 -28.90 24.78 15.03
CA TRP A 166 -27.57 25.36 15.19
C TRP A 166 -27.28 25.82 16.63
N PRO A 167 -28.19 26.54 17.33
CA PRO A 167 -27.93 26.94 18.72
C PRO A 167 -27.73 25.73 19.65
N GLN A 168 -28.59 24.70 19.53
CA GLN A 168 -28.47 23.50 20.35
C GLN A 168 -27.18 22.72 20.06
N PHE A 169 -26.73 22.72 18.80
CA PHE A 169 -25.46 22.12 18.42
C PHE A 169 -24.27 22.86 19.05
N VAL A 170 -24.26 24.19 18.99
CA VAL A 170 -23.19 25.01 19.58
C VAL A 170 -23.14 24.85 21.10
N ASP A 171 -24.30 24.83 21.76
CA ASP A 171 -24.37 24.59 23.21
C ASP A 171 -23.83 23.19 23.57
N ALA A 172 -24.28 22.15 22.88
CA ALA A 172 -23.82 20.79 23.10
C ALA A 172 -22.30 20.63 22.86
N MET A 173 -21.76 21.25 21.81
CA MET A 173 -20.32 21.27 21.56
C MET A 173 -19.56 22.01 22.67
N SER A 174 -20.11 23.13 23.15
CA SER A 174 -19.50 23.91 24.23
C SER A 174 -19.44 23.11 25.53
N ASP A 175 -20.48 22.34 25.86
CA ASP A 175 -20.49 21.46 27.03
C ASP A 175 -19.45 20.33 26.94
N VAL A 176 -19.21 19.80 25.75
CA VAL A 176 -18.14 18.81 25.50
C VAL A 176 -16.75 19.46 25.64
N TYR A 177 -16.52 20.64 25.07
CA TYR A 177 -15.22 21.31 25.16
C TYR A 177 -14.89 21.83 26.56
N LEU A 178 -15.90 22.32 27.29
CA LEU A 178 -15.74 22.83 28.65
C LEU A 178 -15.76 21.73 29.72
N LEU A 179 -15.74 20.45 29.31
CA LEU A 179 -15.78 19.29 30.21
C LEU A 179 -17.00 19.26 31.14
N ARG A 180 -18.13 19.83 30.68
CA ARG A 180 -19.41 19.90 31.41
C ARG A 180 -20.36 18.77 31.04
N ALA A 181 -20.12 18.09 29.92
CA ALA A 181 -20.89 16.91 29.52
C ALA A 181 -20.71 15.73 30.50
N SER A 182 -21.69 14.84 30.55
CA SER A 182 -21.63 13.68 31.45
C SER A 182 -20.64 12.61 30.94
N LEU A 183 -20.13 11.76 31.82
CA LEU A 183 -19.28 10.62 31.42
C LEU A 183 -19.97 9.70 30.40
N ARG A 184 -21.31 9.61 30.45
CA ARG A 184 -22.11 8.86 29.48
C ARG A 184 -22.03 9.47 28.09
N ASP A 185 -22.07 10.80 27.99
CA ASP A 185 -22.00 11.50 26.70
C ASP A 185 -20.63 11.31 26.06
N TYR A 186 -19.55 11.38 26.85
CA TYR A 186 -18.20 11.06 26.38
C TYR A 186 -18.06 9.61 25.92
N ALA A 187 -18.57 8.66 26.71
CA ALA A 187 -18.52 7.25 26.33
C ALA A 187 -19.29 6.99 25.03
N PHE A 188 -20.44 7.65 24.85
CA PHE A 188 -21.23 7.57 23.62
C PHE A 188 -20.49 8.19 22.44
N LEU A 189 -19.91 9.38 22.59
CA LEU A 189 -19.13 10.07 21.55
C LEU A 189 -17.93 9.21 21.11
N TRP A 190 -17.21 8.64 22.07
CA TRP A 190 -16.06 7.77 21.80
C TRP A 190 -16.47 6.50 21.04
N ALA A 191 -17.53 5.82 21.49
CA ALA A 191 -18.03 4.62 20.82
C ALA A 191 -18.55 4.94 19.40
N ALA A 192 -19.32 6.02 19.24
CA ALA A 192 -19.84 6.45 17.94
C ALA A 192 -18.71 6.80 16.97
N THR A 193 -17.72 7.59 17.42
CA THR A 193 -16.55 7.96 16.62
C THR A 193 -15.75 6.74 16.19
N THR A 194 -15.50 5.80 17.11
CA THR A 194 -14.82 4.54 16.82
C THR A 194 -15.54 3.74 15.73
N VAL A 195 -16.86 3.61 15.82
CA VAL A 195 -17.67 2.89 14.81
C VAL A 195 -17.63 3.59 13.46
N ILE A 196 -17.75 4.92 13.44
CA ILE A 196 -17.70 5.71 12.19
C ILE A 196 -16.34 5.52 11.51
N ILE A 197 -15.24 5.64 12.25
CA ILE A 197 -13.89 5.45 11.70
C ILE A 197 -13.72 4.01 11.18
N ALA A 198 -14.19 3.01 11.92
CA ALA A 198 -14.14 1.61 11.48
C ALA A 198 -14.85 1.42 10.13
N VAL A 199 -16.06 1.97 10.00
CA VAL A 199 -16.84 1.90 8.77
C VAL A 199 -16.18 2.68 7.64
N HIS A 200 -15.59 3.84 7.92
CA HIS A 200 -14.89 4.67 6.93
C HIS A 200 -13.69 3.94 6.31
N GLU A 201 -12.87 3.31 7.15
CA GLU A 201 -11.69 2.57 6.72
C GLU A 201 -12.07 1.30 5.95
N LEU A 202 -13.12 0.61 6.37
CA LEU A 202 -13.71 -0.47 5.57
C LEU A 202 -14.22 0.04 4.22
N ALA A 203 -14.86 1.21 4.18
CA ALA A 203 -15.36 1.80 2.94
C ALA A 203 -14.21 2.14 1.96
N HIS A 204 -13.07 2.63 2.44
CA HIS A 204 -11.87 2.80 1.62
C HIS A 204 -11.42 1.48 0.99
N GLY A 205 -11.33 0.41 1.79
CA GLY A 205 -10.96 -0.90 1.29
C GLY A 205 -11.94 -1.48 0.27
N TYR A 206 -13.25 -1.37 0.52
CA TYR A 206 -14.28 -1.82 -0.43
C TYR A 206 -14.28 -1.02 -1.72
N THR A 207 -13.99 0.28 -1.65
CA THR A 207 -13.87 1.15 -2.83
C THR A 207 -12.67 0.72 -3.68
N CYS A 208 -11.50 0.50 -3.08
CA CYS A 208 -10.33 -0.02 -3.78
C CYS A 208 -10.61 -1.35 -4.49
N LYS A 209 -11.23 -2.30 -3.75
CA LYS A 209 -11.69 -3.59 -4.29
C LYS A 209 -12.64 -3.45 -5.46
N HIS A 210 -13.59 -2.51 -5.39
CA HIS A 210 -14.54 -2.26 -6.47
C HIS A 210 -13.86 -1.78 -7.76
N PHE A 211 -12.83 -0.94 -7.65
CA PHE A 211 -12.06 -0.42 -8.78
C PHE A 211 -10.92 -1.35 -9.22
N GLY A 212 -10.80 -2.55 -8.64
CA GLY A 212 -9.85 -3.59 -9.08
C GLY A 212 -8.51 -3.62 -8.34
N GLY A 213 -8.36 -2.85 -7.25
CA GLY A 213 -7.20 -2.92 -6.38
C GLY A 213 -7.30 -4.06 -5.36
N GLU A 214 -6.16 -4.49 -4.84
CA GLU A 214 -6.07 -5.55 -3.83
C GLU A 214 -5.89 -4.93 -2.43
N VAL A 215 -6.49 -5.55 -1.41
CA VAL A 215 -6.42 -5.05 -0.02
C VAL A 215 -5.84 -6.15 0.84
N HIS A 216 -4.54 -6.04 1.12
CA HIS A 216 -3.76 -7.10 1.77
C HIS A 216 -3.55 -6.89 3.27
N GLU A 217 -3.89 -5.70 3.81
CA GLU A 217 -3.85 -5.42 5.25
C GLU A 217 -5.00 -4.51 5.66
N ILE A 218 -5.83 -4.99 6.58
CA ILE A 218 -6.72 -4.17 7.40
C ILE A 218 -6.31 -4.40 8.85
N GLY A 219 -6.31 -3.32 9.62
CA GLY A 219 -6.00 -3.43 11.04
C GLY A 219 -6.56 -2.29 11.85
N VAL A 220 -6.28 -2.38 13.14
CA VAL A 220 -6.61 -1.37 14.14
C VAL A 220 -5.31 -0.78 14.64
N MET A 221 -5.25 0.54 14.66
CA MET A 221 -4.17 1.34 15.16
C MET A 221 -4.68 2.18 16.31
N MET A 222 -4.10 2.01 17.49
CA MET A 222 -4.41 2.92 18.60
C MET A 222 -3.54 4.16 18.47
N PHE A 223 -4.16 5.33 18.26
CA PHE A 223 -3.48 6.62 18.14
C PHE A 223 -4.01 7.54 19.26
N TYR A 224 -3.16 7.90 20.22
CA TYR A 224 -3.55 8.74 21.38
C TYR A 224 -4.83 8.28 22.12
N PHE A 225 -4.95 6.98 22.41
CA PHE A 225 -6.12 6.35 23.05
C PHE A 225 -7.42 6.37 22.21
N ASP A 226 -7.35 6.80 20.96
CA ASP A 226 -8.42 6.64 19.99
C ASP A 226 -8.16 5.44 19.09
N LEU A 227 -9.23 4.73 18.75
CA LEU A 227 -9.18 3.56 17.87
C LEU A 227 -9.25 4.04 16.43
N ALA A 228 -8.09 4.23 15.81
CA ALA A 228 -8.01 4.41 14.37
C ALA A 228 -8.05 3.04 13.69
N PHE A 229 -8.86 2.88 12.65
CA PHE A 229 -8.75 1.72 11.77
C PHE A 229 -7.82 2.11 10.63
N PHE A 230 -7.18 1.15 9.97
CA PHE A 230 -6.44 1.42 8.75
C PHE A 230 -6.73 0.35 7.71
N CYS A 231 -6.97 0.78 6.49
CA CYS A 231 -6.94 -0.06 5.31
C CYS A 231 -5.72 0.31 4.47
N ASN A 232 -4.81 -0.63 4.23
CA ASN A 232 -3.66 -0.36 3.37
C ASN A 232 -4.09 -0.42 1.89
N VAL A 233 -4.20 0.75 1.25
CA VAL A 233 -4.70 0.91 -0.12
C VAL A 233 -3.56 1.21 -1.11
N ASN A 234 -2.34 0.74 -0.87
CA ASN A 234 -1.19 1.01 -1.73
C ASN A 234 -1.33 0.49 -3.19
N ASP A 235 -2.37 -0.30 -3.47
CA ASP A 235 -2.68 -0.85 -4.81
C ASP A 235 -3.70 0.01 -5.59
N ALA A 236 -4.22 1.11 -5.03
CA ALA A 236 -5.10 2.07 -5.72
C ALA A 236 -4.33 3.16 -6.50
#